data_AF-A0A9E4HJP6-F1
#
_entry.id   AF-A0A9E4HJP6-F1
#
_cell.length_a   1.000
_cell.length_b   1.000
_cell.length_c   1.000
_cell.angle_alpha   90.00
_cell.angle_beta   90.00
_cell.angle_gamma   90.00
#
_symmetry.space_group_name_H-M   'P 1'
#
loop_
_entity.id
_entity.type
_entity.pdbx_description
1 polymer ?
#
loop_
_entity_poly.entity_id
_entity_poly.type
_entity_poly.pdbx_seq_one_letter_code
_entity_poly.pdbx_strand_id
1 'polypeptide(L)'
;RWFEEWLATNPYDANAFIVATTDAGGWPSARAVLLKGLDERGFVFHTNRRSAKGLDLETSGRAALCFLWHPVERQVRVVGTVEHLPDDESDAYFASRPRGAQIAASASPQS
;
A
#
# COMPACT_ATOMS: atom_id res chain seq x y z
N ARG A 1 15.21 -12.76 2.46
CA ARG A 1 15.06 -14.10 1.82
C ARG A 1 13.95 -14.17 0.76
N TRP A 2 12.67 -14.33 1.08
CA TRP A 2 11.65 -14.54 0.01
C TRP A 2 11.51 -13.36 -0.96
N PHE A 3 11.60 -12.12 -0.45
CA PHE A 3 11.57 -10.93 -1.30
C PHE A 3 12.80 -10.84 -2.22
N GLU A 4 13.98 -11.27 -1.77
CA GLU A 4 15.18 -11.32 -2.61
C GLU A 4 15.05 -12.37 -3.73
N GLU A 5 14.49 -13.54 -3.40
CA GLU A 5 14.20 -14.58 -4.38
C GLU A 5 13.18 -14.11 -5.43
N TRP A 6 12.20 -13.29 -5.03
CA TRP A 6 11.28 -12.61 -5.94
C TRP A 6 12.00 -11.56 -6.81
N LEU A 7 12.85 -10.71 -6.23
CA LEU A 7 13.61 -9.72 -7.00
C LEU A 7 14.54 -10.36 -8.03
N ALA A 8 15.11 -11.53 -7.72
CA ALA A 8 15.98 -12.26 -8.63
C ALA A 8 15.28 -12.70 -9.93
N THR A 9 13.94 -12.76 -9.98
CA THR A 9 13.20 -13.04 -11.22
C THR A 9 12.99 -11.81 -12.10
N ASN A 10 13.58 -10.66 -11.74
CA ASN A 10 13.41 -9.36 -12.40
C ASN A 10 11.94 -9.02 -12.71
N PRO A 11 11.08 -9.00 -11.69
CA PRO A 11 9.66 -8.84 -11.89
C PRO A 11 9.27 -7.42 -12.26
N TYR A 12 8.22 -7.29 -13.06
CA TYR A 12 7.55 -6.01 -13.27
C TYR A 12 6.86 -5.57 -11.97
N ASP A 13 7.09 -4.33 -11.54
CA ASP A 13 6.56 -3.75 -10.30
C ASP A 13 6.75 -4.65 -9.07
N ALA A 14 8.00 -4.98 -8.76
CA ALA A 14 8.39 -5.89 -7.68
C ALA A 14 7.74 -5.60 -6.31
N ASN A 15 7.39 -4.35 -6.06
CA ASN A 15 6.81 -3.87 -4.81
C ASN A 15 5.27 -3.77 -4.84
N ALA A 16 4.60 -4.23 -5.90
CA ALA A 16 3.14 -4.21 -5.97
C ALA A 16 2.51 -5.28 -5.06
N PHE A 17 1.39 -4.92 -4.42
CA PHE A 17 0.53 -5.85 -3.70
C PHE A 17 -0.93 -5.39 -3.74
N ILE A 18 -1.85 -6.32 -3.48
CA ILE A 18 -3.26 -6.01 -3.31
C ILE A 18 -3.51 -5.67 -1.84
N VAL A 19 -4.08 -4.49 -1.58
CA VAL A 19 -4.65 -4.14 -0.28
C VAL A 19 -6.17 -4.34 -0.33
N ALA A 20 -6.70 -5.08 0.63
CA ALA A 20 -8.12 -5.25 0.87
C ALA A 20 -8.51 -4.50 2.15
N THR A 21 -9.58 -3.72 2.05
CA THR A 21 -10.17 -2.88 3.11
C THR A 21 -11.65 -3.24 3.26
N THR A 22 -12.27 -2.80 4.36
CA THR A 22 -13.72 -2.95 4.56
C THR A 22 -14.31 -1.62 4.98
N ASP A 23 -15.47 -1.26 4.42
CA ASP A 23 -16.22 -0.09 4.89
C ASP A 23 -16.81 -0.32 6.30
N ALA A 24 -17.52 0.70 6.82
CA ALA A 24 -18.15 0.63 8.13
C ALA A 24 -19.25 -0.46 8.25
N GLY A 25 -19.83 -0.90 7.12
CA GLY A 25 -20.77 -2.01 7.06
C GLY A 25 -20.12 -3.38 6.94
N GLY A 26 -18.78 -3.42 6.81
CA GLY A 26 -18.02 -4.64 6.60
C GLY A 26 -17.96 -5.10 5.14
N TRP A 27 -18.39 -4.28 4.18
CA TRP A 27 -18.32 -4.63 2.76
C TRP A 27 -16.88 -4.50 2.25
N PRO A 28 -16.32 -5.54 1.60
CA PRO A 28 -14.92 -5.53 1.23
C PRO A 28 -14.66 -4.75 -0.08
N SER A 29 -13.49 -4.13 -0.17
CA SER A 29 -12.93 -3.54 -1.39
C SER A 29 -11.47 -3.91 -1.52
N ALA A 30 -10.95 -4.03 -2.75
CA ALA A 30 -9.55 -4.37 -2.98
C ALA A 30 -8.96 -3.66 -4.20
N ARG A 31 -7.67 -3.29 -4.13
CA ARG A 31 -6.93 -2.68 -5.24
C ARG A 31 -5.43 -2.90 -5.12
N ALA A 32 -4.70 -2.74 -6.21
CA ALA A 32 -3.25 -2.72 -6.21
C ALA A 32 -2.69 -1.41 -5.63
N VAL A 33 -1.64 -1.51 -4.82
CA VAL A 33 -0.82 -0.42 -4.30
C VAL A 33 0.65 -0.84 -4.31
N LEU A 34 1.56 0.10 -4.03
CA LEU A 34 3.00 -0.15 -4.02
C LEU A 34 3.55 -0.08 -2.59
N LEU A 35 4.33 -1.08 -2.20
CA LEU A 35 5.12 -1.10 -0.98
C LEU A 35 6.22 -0.04 -1.08
N LYS A 36 6.31 0.80 -0.04
CA LYS A 36 7.28 1.90 0.09
C LYS A 36 8.23 1.73 1.26
N GLY A 37 7.91 0.86 2.19
CA GLY A 37 8.79 0.48 3.29
C GLY A 37 8.37 -0.84 3.92
N LEU A 38 9.33 -1.52 4.52
CA LEU A 38 9.12 -2.69 5.37
C LEU A 38 10.11 -2.57 6.52
N ASP A 39 9.60 -2.30 7.72
CA ASP A 39 10.39 -2.16 8.94
C ASP A 39 9.73 -2.91 10.11
N GLU A 40 10.23 -2.70 11.33
CA GLU A 40 9.72 -3.35 12.55
C GLU A 40 8.24 -3.02 12.83
N ARG A 41 7.72 -1.91 12.29
CA ARG A 41 6.30 -1.51 12.39
C ARG A 41 5.44 -2.23 11.36
N GLY A 42 6.05 -2.81 10.33
CA GLY A 42 5.38 -3.60 9.30
C GLY A 42 5.46 -2.98 7.90
N PHE A 43 4.37 -3.12 7.14
CA PHE A 43 4.31 -2.77 5.71
C PHE A 43 3.81 -1.35 5.50
N VAL A 44 4.57 -0.56 4.76
CA VAL A 44 4.27 0.87 4.52
C VAL A 44 3.83 1.10 3.07
N PHE A 45 2.72 1.80 2.88
CA PHE A 45 2.28 2.34 1.59
C PHE A 45 1.65 3.73 1.80
N HIS A 46 1.64 4.55 0.75
CA HIS A 46 1.05 5.90 0.80
C HIS A 46 -0.17 5.99 -0.12
N THR A 47 -1.21 6.69 0.32
CA THR A 47 -2.43 6.93 -0.47
C THR A 47 -3.06 8.27 -0.08
N ASN A 48 -4.04 8.74 -0.86
CA ASN A 48 -4.86 9.86 -0.46
C ASN A 48 -5.85 9.42 0.65
N ARG A 49 -5.80 10.09 1.81
CA ARG A 49 -6.72 9.83 2.95
C ARG A 49 -8.20 9.99 2.59
N ARG A 50 -8.52 10.78 1.56
CA ARG A 50 -9.90 11.01 1.08
C ARG A 50 -10.39 9.96 0.07
N SER A 51 -9.54 9.02 -0.33
CA SER A 51 -9.96 7.92 -1.20
C SER A 51 -10.86 6.94 -0.44
N ALA A 52 -11.64 6.12 -1.14
CA ALA A 52 -12.47 5.08 -0.53
C ALA A 52 -11.64 4.15 0.37
N LYS A 53 -10.45 3.73 -0.08
CA LYS A 53 -9.54 2.93 0.77
C LYS A 53 -9.07 3.70 2.00
N GLY A 54 -8.84 5.01 1.87
CA GLY A 54 -8.48 5.87 2.98
C GLY A 54 -9.60 5.89 4.01
N LEU A 55 -10.82 6.19 3.57
CA LEU A 55 -12.01 6.21 4.42
C LEU A 55 -12.31 4.85 5.06
N ASP A 56 -12.16 3.75 4.31
CA ASP A 56 -12.30 2.39 4.85
C ASP A 56 -11.28 2.12 5.97
N LEU A 57 -10.03 2.60 5.80
CA LEU A 57 -8.97 2.43 6.79
C LEU A 57 -9.18 3.30 8.03
N GLU A 58 -9.64 4.54 7.87
CA GLU A 58 -10.02 5.42 8.99
C GLU A 58 -11.15 4.81 9.83
N THR A 59 -12.10 4.14 9.18
CA THR A 59 -13.29 3.61 9.85
C THR A 59 -13.06 2.25 10.47
N SER A 60 -12.40 1.34 9.76
CA SER A 60 -12.23 -0.04 10.20
C SER A 60 -10.91 -0.33 10.90
N GLY A 61 -9.88 0.47 10.65
CA GLY A 61 -8.52 0.29 11.17
C GLY A 61 -7.87 -1.05 10.78
N ARG A 62 -8.41 -1.77 9.79
CA ARG A 62 -8.02 -3.16 9.46
C ARG A 62 -7.76 -3.29 7.97
N ALA A 63 -6.77 -4.11 7.62
CA ALA A 63 -6.48 -4.45 6.24
C ALA A 63 -5.96 -5.87 6.09
N ALA A 64 -6.11 -6.40 4.88
CA ALA A 64 -5.41 -7.59 4.43
C ALA A 64 -4.54 -7.25 3.20
N LEU A 65 -3.31 -7.76 3.17
CA LEU A 65 -2.39 -7.61 2.05
C LEU A 65 -2.19 -8.95 1.36
N CYS A 66 -2.06 -8.93 0.05
CA CYS A 66 -1.74 -10.10 -0.76
C CYS A 66 -0.68 -9.76 -1.81
N PHE A 67 0.48 -10.40 -1.68
CA PHE A 67 1.52 -10.44 -2.72
C PHE A 67 1.37 -11.75 -3.46
N LEU A 68 1.30 -11.69 -4.79
CA LEU A 68 1.22 -12.86 -5.65
C LEU A 68 2.42 -12.89 -6.59
N TRP A 69 3.38 -13.75 -6.27
CA TRP A 69 4.65 -13.88 -6.99
C TRP A 69 4.63 -15.16 -7.81
N HIS A 70 3.83 -15.15 -8.89
CA HIS A 70 3.65 -16.31 -9.77
C HIS A 70 4.96 -16.98 -10.24
N PRO A 71 5.99 -16.23 -10.70
CA PRO A 71 7.25 -16.82 -11.18
C PRO A 71 8.02 -17.67 -10.16
N VAL A 72 7.81 -17.44 -8.86
CA VAL A 72 8.43 -18.21 -7.78
C VAL A 72 7.40 -19.05 -7.01
N GLU A 73 6.19 -19.21 -7.57
CA GLU A 73 5.09 -20.01 -7.01
C GLU A 73 4.77 -19.67 -5.55
N ARG A 74 4.81 -18.38 -5.20
CA ARG A 74 4.55 -17.92 -3.83
C ARG A 74 3.44 -16.90 -3.73
N GLN A 75 2.78 -16.96 -2.58
CA GLN A 75 1.85 -15.96 -2.12
C GLN A 75 2.22 -15.55 -0.69
N VAL A 76 2.29 -14.25 -0.43
CA VAL A 76 2.47 -13.71 0.92
C VAL A 76 1.18 -13.01 1.32
N ARG A 77 0.61 -13.41 2.46
CA ARG A 77 -0.60 -12.83 3.02
C ARG A 77 -0.31 -12.22 4.37
N VAL A 78 -0.82 -11.01 4.58
CA VAL A 78 -0.69 -10.28 5.84
C VAL A 78 -2.08 -9.80 6.24
N VAL A 79 -2.43 -9.88 7.52
CA VAL A 79 -3.66 -9.33 8.06
C VAL A 79 -3.30 -8.61 9.35
N GLY A 80 -3.81 -7.40 9.53
CA GLY A 80 -3.47 -6.61 10.71
C GLY A 80 -4.24 -5.32 10.80
N THR A 81 -3.86 -4.53 11.79
CA THR A 81 -4.33 -3.16 11.97
C THR A 81 -3.50 -2.19 11.13
N VAL A 82 -4.07 -1.02 10.85
CA VAL A 82 -3.42 0.05 10.10
C VAL A 82 -3.39 1.31 10.95
N GLU A 83 -2.23 1.96 10.97
CA GLU A 83 -2.00 3.22 11.67
C GLU A 83 -1.46 4.26 10.68
N HIS A 84 -1.70 5.53 10.96
CA HIS A 84 -1.08 6.61 10.19
C HIS A 84 0.40 6.69 10.51
N LEU A 85 1.20 6.85 9.47
CA LEU A 85 2.54 7.40 9.66
C LEU A 85 2.44 8.83 10.21
N PRO A 86 3.46 9.27 10.97
CA PRO A 86 3.63 10.67 11.28
C PRO A 86 3.51 11.56 10.03
N ASP A 87 2.90 12.74 10.20
CA ASP A 87 2.65 13.65 9.08
C ASP A 87 3.99 14.13 8.46
N ASP A 88 5.04 14.31 9.26
CA ASP A 88 6.38 14.66 8.78
C ASP A 88 7.04 13.55 7.95
N GLU A 89 6.89 12.27 8.32
CA GLU A 89 7.31 11.14 7.48
C GLU A 89 6.54 11.12 6.14
N SER A 90 5.25 11.40 6.18
CA SER A 90 4.40 11.45 4.98
C SER A 90 4.78 12.61 4.05
N ASP A 91 5.04 13.79 4.62
CA ASP A 91 5.46 14.99 3.88
C ASP A 91 6.86 14.80 3.27
N ALA A 92 7.79 14.23 4.03
CA ALA A 92 9.14 13.92 3.54
C ALA A 92 9.09 12.93 2.35
N TYR A 93 8.26 11.89 2.44
CA TYR A 93 8.02 10.98 1.32
C TYR A 93 7.40 11.70 0.12
N PHE A 94 6.38 12.54 0.33
CA PHE A 94 5.73 13.25 -0.76
C PHE A 94 6.71 14.19 -1.48
N ALA A 95 7.54 14.90 -0.73
CA ALA A 95 8.56 15.81 -1.25
C ALA A 95 9.65 15.09 -2.08
N SER A 96 9.96 13.83 -1.74
CA SER A 96 10.96 13.02 -2.47
C SER A 96 10.45 12.50 -3.82
N ARG A 97 9.13 12.52 -4.07
CA ARG A 97 8.56 12.07 -5.34
C ARG A 97 8.93 12.98 -6.50
N PRO A 98 9.09 12.44 -7.74
CA PRO A 98 9.26 13.26 -8.93
C PRO A 98 8.16 14.33 -9.06
N ARG A 99 8.51 15.53 -9.51
CA ARG A 99 7.59 16.67 -9.53
C ARG A 99 6.26 16.38 -10.24
N GLY A 100 6.30 15.67 -11.37
CA GLY A 100 5.09 15.27 -12.09
C GLY A 100 4.17 14.36 -11.26
N ALA A 101 4.74 13.48 -10.44
CA ALA A 101 3.98 12.60 -9.56
C ALA A 101 3.35 13.35 -8.38
N GLN A 102 4.01 14.39 -7.87
CA GLN A 102 3.42 15.30 -6.87
C GLN A 102 2.20 16.02 -7.45
N ILE A 103 2.35 16.63 -8.64
CA ILE A 103 1.27 17.36 -9.33
C ILE A 103 0.08 16.44 -9.60
N ALA A 104 0.32 15.25 -10.14
CA ALA A 104 -0.73 14.28 -10.43
C ALA A 104 -1.50 13.86 -9.15
N ALA A 105 -0.79 13.65 -8.05
CA ALA A 105 -1.39 13.32 -6.77
C ALA A 105 -2.22 14.49 -6.19
N SER A 106 -1.76 15.73 -6.36
CA SER A 106 -2.49 16.93 -5.89
C SER A 106 -3.70 17.26 -6.75
N ALA A 107 -3.64 16.99 -8.05
CA ALA A 107 -4.73 17.29 -8.99
C ALA A 107 -5.85 16.25 -8.98
N SER A 108 -5.57 15.02 -8.52
CA SER A 108 -6.53 13.91 -8.55
C SER A 108 -7.27 13.74 -7.22
N PRO A 109 -8.60 13.87 -7.18
CA PRO A 109 -9.40 13.39 -6.06
C PRO A 109 -9.48 11.87 -6.14
N GLN A 110 -8.38 11.20 -5.77
CA GLN A 110 -8.23 9.76 -5.85
C GLN A 110 -9.39 9.05 -5.15
N SER A 111 -10.00 8.09 -5.86
CA SER A 111 -11.09 7.23 -5.39
C SER A 111 -10.64 6.04 -4.55
#